data_AF-W4GC65-F1
#
_entry.id   AF-W4GC65-F1
#
_cell.length_a   1.000
_cell.length_b   1.000
_cell.length_c   1.000
_cell.angle_alpha   90.00
_cell.angle_beta   90.00
_cell.angle_gamma   90.00
#
_symmetry.space_group_name_H-M   'P 1'
#
loop_
_entity.id
_entity.type
_entity.pdbx_description
1 polymer ?
#
loop_
_entity_poly.entity_id
_entity_poly.type
_entity_poly.pdbx_seq_one_letter_code
_entity_poly.pdbx_strand_id
1 'polypeptide(L)'
;MFNDPTSQINELTQLVKQDITLIHTKLDDLEMFQRSHHADYSSQHAAKHSDAIVTQMKSTLMSTTKGFKDILQVRQDNLQHQHDRKSQYGRATPSVPLAFSAPLPRPVGVEGEGGGSEHVPLISAQSQQQFVVPEQGYADSRAEAVSNIQSHIVELGELFQRLSVMISAQGDSVRIIDENVDDAVVNVHQGTRQLEMFRDSLSNSALMMKVGGILLVFVVLFLFFMA
;
A
#
# COMPACT_ATOMS: atom_id res chain seq x y z
N MET A 1 6.90 -12.99 28.89
CA MET A 1 6.04 -11.98 29.55
C MET A 1 6.51 -10.55 29.32
N PHE A 2 7.77 -10.31 28.91
CA PHE A 2 8.26 -8.98 28.55
C PHE A 2 8.42 -8.87 27.03
N ASN A 3 8.02 -7.74 26.43
CA ASN A 3 7.87 -7.44 25.00
C ASN A 3 6.60 -8.00 24.32
N ASP A 4 5.42 -7.53 24.75
CA ASP A 4 4.28 -7.51 23.84
C ASP A 4 4.44 -6.31 22.88
N PRO A 5 4.71 -6.53 21.58
CA PRO A 5 4.86 -5.43 20.62
C PRO A 5 3.55 -4.67 20.37
N THR A 6 2.43 -5.07 20.97
CA THR A 6 1.11 -4.47 20.76
C THR A 6 1.08 -2.95 20.89
N SER A 7 1.79 -2.39 21.89
CA SER A 7 1.87 -0.94 22.11
C SER A 7 2.61 -0.21 20.96
N GLN A 8 3.80 -0.68 20.58
CA GLN A 8 4.57 -0.10 19.46
C GLN A 8 3.82 -0.18 18.14
N ILE A 9 3.19 -1.33 17.86
CA ILE A 9 2.42 -1.48 16.63
C ILE A 9 1.17 -0.58 16.68
N ASN A 10 0.58 -0.31 17.85
CA ASN A 10 -0.53 0.65 17.98
C ASN A 10 -0.10 2.09 17.70
N GLU A 11 1.05 2.52 18.23
CA GLU A 11 1.64 3.83 17.93
C GLU A 11 1.93 3.96 16.43
N LEU A 12 2.54 2.93 15.82
CA LEU A 12 2.82 2.92 14.39
C LEU A 12 1.54 2.95 13.55
N THR A 13 0.48 2.25 14.00
CA THR A 13 -0.84 2.27 13.36
C THR A 13 -1.43 3.68 13.37
N GLN A 14 -1.31 4.39 14.50
CA GLN A 14 -1.79 5.76 14.64
C GLN A 14 -1.00 6.74 13.78
N LEU A 15 0.32 6.58 13.68
CA LEU A 15 1.18 7.40 12.83
C LEU A 15 0.82 7.20 11.35
N VAL A 16 0.74 5.96 10.87
CA VAL A 16 0.36 5.67 9.48
C VAL A 16 -1.05 6.19 9.17
N LYS A 17 -2.00 6.07 10.09
CA LYS A 17 -3.34 6.67 9.95
C LYS A 17 -3.24 8.20 9.78
N GLN A 18 -2.46 8.86 10.61
CA GLN A 18 -2.29 10.32 10.57
C GLN A 18 -1.68 10.76 9.23
N ASP A 19 -0.65 10.04 8.76
CA ASP A 19 -0.01 10.31 7.48
C ASP A 19 -0.98 10.13 6.30
N ILE A 20 -1.74 9.03 6.27
CA ILE A 20 -2.76 8.80 5.21
C ILE A 20 -3.78 9.94 5.20
N THR A 21 -4.24 10.37 6.37
CA THR A 21 -5.21 11.47 6.49
C THR A 21 -4.61 12.80 6.02
N LEU A 22 -3.35 13.08 6.39
CA LEU A 22 -2.65 14.29 6.00
C LEU A 22 -2.39 14.34 4.49
N ILE A 23 -1.98 13.22 3.89
CA ILE A 23 -1.77 13.11 2.45
C ILE A 23 -3.10 13.30 1.71
N HIS A 24 -4.19 12.72 2.22
CA HIS A 24 -5.54 12.95 1.67
C HIS A 24 -5.88 14.44 1.63
N THR A 25 -5.79 15.15 2.76
CA THR A 25 -6.08 16.59 2.81
C THR A 25 -5.22 17.39 1.84
N LYS A 26 -3.91 17.09 1.77
CA LYS A 26 -3.00 17.77 0.83
C LYS A 26 -3.35 17.50 -0.64
N LEU A 27 -3.83 16.30 -0.96
CA LEU A 27 -4.28 15.98 -2.32
C LEU A 27 -5.58 16.70 -2.69
N ASP A 28 -6.47 16.90 -1.72
CA ASP A 28 -7.68 17.71 -1.92
C ASP A 28 -7.32 19.18 -2.16
N ASP A 29 -6.44 19.74 -1.34
CA ASP A 29 -5.95 21.11 -1.50
C ASP A 29 -5.27 21.29 -2.87
N LEU A 30 -4.47 20.31 -3.29
CA LEU A 30 -3.80 20.31 -4.58
C LEU A 30 -4.80 20.22 -5.75
N GLU A 31 -5.85 19.39 -5.65
CA GLU A 31 -6.90 19.33 -6.68
C GLU A 31 -7.65 20.66 -6.78
N MET A 32 -7.99 21.28 -5.64
CA MET A 32 -8.65 22.60 -5.64
C MET A 32 -7.76 23.66 -6.28
N PHE A 33 -6.47 23.66 -5.93
CA PHE A 33 -5.48 24.55 -6.53
C PHE A 33 -5.38 24.33 -8.04
N GLN A 34 -5.25 23.08 -8.49
CA GLN A 34 -5.18 22.72 -9.91
C GLN A 34 -6.43 23.15 -10.67
N ARG A 35 -7.63 22.91 -10.14
CA ARG A 35 -8.90 23.34 -10.77
C ARG A 35 -8.98 24.86 -10.90
N SER A 36 -8.48 25.60 -9.92
CA SER A 36 -8.46 27.08 -9.95
C SER A 36 -7.46 27.62 -10.98
N HIS A 37 -6.30 26.98 -11.13
CA HIS A 37 -5.23 27.38 -12.04
C HIS A 37 -5.33 26.74 -13.42
N HIS A 38 -6.35 25.90 -13.67
CA HIS A 38 -6.52 25.19 -14.94
C HIS A 38 -6.63 26.14 -16.16
N ALA A 39 -7.13 27.36 -15.94
CA ALA A 39 -7.26 28.39 -16.97
C ALA A 39 -5.98 29.23 -17.18
N ASP A 40 -5.04 29.20 -16.23
CA ASP A 40 -3.81 30.00 -16.22
C ASP A 40 -2.60 29.23 -16.82
N TYR A 41 -2.78 27.94 -17.12
CA TYR A 41 -1.75 27.15 -17.80
C TYR A 41 -1.53 27.65 -19.23
N SER A 42 -0.28 28.00 -19.55
CA SER A 42 0.13 28.46 -20.89
C SER A 42 0.01 27.39 -21.98
N SER A 43 -0.04 26.11 -21.60
CA SER A 43 -0.19 24.99 -22.52
C SER A 43 -1.16 23.95 -21.98
N GLN A 44 -2.04 23.46 -22.85
CA GLN A 44 -3.05 22.45 -22.52
C GLN A 44 -2.41 21.16 -21.99
N HIS A 45 -1.22 20.80 -22.47
CA HIS A 45 -0.48 19.62 -22.00
C HIS A 45 0.00 19.75 -20.54
N ALA A 46 0.39 20.94 -20.08
CA ALA A 46 0.82 21.13 -18.70
C ALA A 46 -0.35 20.93 -17.71
N ALA A 47 -1.55 21.37 -18.08
CA ALA A 47 -2.75 21.15 -17.29
C ALA A 47 -3.14 19.66 -17.22
N LYS A 48 -3.17 18.96 -18.37
CA LYS A 48 -3.42 17.51 -18.44
C LYS A 48 -2.37 16.70 -17.65
N HIS A 49 -1.10 17.09 -17.73
CA HIS A 49 -0.03 16.41 -17.01
C HIS A 49 -0.17 16.55 -15.49
N SER A 50 -0.53 17.75 -15.00
CA SER A 50 -0.81 18.00 -13.59
C SER A 50 -1.97 17.12 -13.09
N ASP A 51 -3.05 17.02 -13.88
CA ASP A 51 -4.21 16.18 -13.58
C ASP A 51 -3.86 14.69 -13.47
N ALA A 52 -3.04 14.20 -14.40
CA ALA A 52 -2.56 12.82 -14.42
C ALA A 52 -1.72 12.51 -13.16
N ILE A 53 -0.86 13.44 -12.73
CA ILE A 53 -0.06 13.26 -11.50
C ILE A 53 -0.96 13.18 -10.27
N VAL A 54 -1.92 14.09 -10.12
CA VAL A 54 -2.85 14.10 -8.97
C VAL A 54 -3.66 12.80 -8.93
N THR A 55 -4.15 12.36 -10.08
CA THR A 55 -4.89 11.09 -10.20
C THR A 55 -4.02 9.89 -9.83
N GLN A 56 -2.77 9.85 -10.30
CA GLN A 56 -1.83 8.78 -9.96
C GLN A 56 -1.51 8.75 -8.46
N MET A 57 -1.32 9.92 -7.83
CA MET A 57 -1.09 10.03 -6.38
C MET A 57 -2.29 9.53 -5.58
N LYS A 58 -3.51 9.90 -5.98
CA LYS A 58 -4.76 9.43 -5.36
C LYS A 58 -4.92 7.91 -5.49
N SER A 59 -4.67 7.36 -6.68
CA SER A 59 -4.71 5.90 -6.91
C SER A 59 -3.69 5.17 -6.03
N THR A 60 -2.47 5.69 -5.93
CA THR A 60 -1.42 5.13 -5.07
C THR A 60 -1.80 5.21 -3.59
N LEU A 61 -2.37 6.33 -3.13
CA LEU A 61 -2.89 6.50 -1.76
C LEU A 61 -4.03 5.51 -1.48
N MET A 62 -4.95 5.31 -2.41
CA MET A 62 -6.05 4.35 -2.29
C MET A 62 -5.52 2.91 -2.16
N SER A 63 -4.57 2.51 -3.02
CA SER A 63 -3.92 1.20 -2.93
C SER A 63 -3.17 1.02 -1.61
N THR A 64 -2.50 2.06 -1.12
CA THR A 64 -1.76 2.06 0.15
C THR A 64 -2.71 1.92 1.33
N THR A 65 -3.81 2.68 1.32
CA THR A 65 -4.87 2.62 2.35
C THR A 65 -5.54 1.25 2.39
N LYS A 66 -5.78 0.65 1.22
CA LYS A 66 -6.29 -0.72 1.11
C LYS A 66 -5.32 -1.73 1.71
N GLY A 67 -4.04 -1.69 1.32
CA GLY A 67 -3.02 -2.60 1.86
C GLY A 67 -2.86 -2.44 3.38
N PHE A 68 -2.92 -1.22 3.90
CA PHE A 68 -2.87 -0.96 5.34
C PHE A 68 -4.09 -1.54 6.08
N LYS A 69 -5.30 -1.36 5.53
CA LYS A 69 -6.52 -2.00 6.05
C LYS A 69 -6.38 -3.52 6.09
N ASP A 70 -5.88 -4.14 5.03
CA ASP A 70 -5.69 -5.59 4.96
C ASP A 70 -4.70 -6.08 6.04
N ILE A 71 -3.61 -5.35 6.30
CA ILE A 71 -2.67 -5.64 7.39
C ILE A 71 -3.35 -5.54 8.76
N LEU A 72 -4.19 -4.53 8.98
CA LEU A 72 -4.94 -4.40 10.24
C LEU A 72 -5.94 -5.54 10.43
N GLN A 73 -6.58 -6.03 9.37
CA GLN A 73 -7.43 -7.21 9.41
C GLN A 73 -6.63 -8.47 9.79
N VAL A 74 -5.47 -8.69 9.17
CA VAL A 74 -4.58 -9.80 9.53
C VAL A 74 -4.14 -9.70 11.00
N ARG A 75 -3.88 -8.49 11.51
CA ARG A 75 -3.54 -8.28 12.92
C ARG A 75 -4.72 -8.60 13.84
N GLN A 76 -5.92 -8.16 13.48
CA GLN A 76 -7.16 -8.46 14.20
C GLN A 76 -7.37 -9.97 14.33
N ASP A 77 -7.23 -10.70 13.23
CA ASP A 77 -7.36 -12.16 13.20
C ASP A 77 -6.27 -12.85 14.05
N ASN A 78 -5.03 -12.36 13.97
CA ASN A 78 -3.93 -12.90 14.80
C ASN A 78 -4.17 -12.68 16.29
N LEU A 79 -4.67 -11.50 16.69
CA LEU A 79 -5.01 -11.21 18.09
C LEU A 79 -6.17 -12.09 18.57
N GLN A 80 -7.17 -12.31 17.72
CA GLN A 80 -8.30 -13.20 18.01
C GLN A 80 -7.84 -14.65 18.18
N HIS A 81 -7.03 -15.19 17.25
CA HIS A 81 -6.49 -16.54 17.35
C HIS A 81 -5.61 -16.75 18.59
N GLN A 82 -4.81 -15.75 18.98
CA GLN A 82 -4.05 -15.82 20.22
C GLN A 82 -4.96 -15.78 21.45
N HIS A 83 -6.03 -14.99 21.42
CA HIS A 83 -7.02 -14.97 22.49
C HIS A 83 -7.74 -16.31 22.62
N ASP A 84 -8.21 -16.89 21.52
CA ASP A 84 -8.92 -18.17 21.50
C ASP A 84 -8.04 -19.32 21.99
N ARG A 85 -6.78 -19.38 21.55
CA ARG A 85 -5.82 -20.36 22.06
C ARG A 85 -5.58 -20.17 23.55
N LYS A 86 -5.42 -18.93 24.01
CA LYS A 86 -5.16 -18.68 25.43
C LYS A 86 -6.40 -18.88 26.31
N SER A 87 -7.61 -18.70 25.79
CA SER A 87 -8.85 -19.02 26.51
C SER A 87 -9.06 -20.55 26.60
N GLN A 88 -8.72 -21.30 25.55
CA GLN A 88 -8.76 -22.77 25.55
C GLN A 88 -7.67 -23.40 26.42
N TYR A 89 -6.43 -22.92 26.34
CA TYR A 89 -5.28 -23.55 27.00
C TYR A 89 -4.85 -22.85 28.30
N GLY A 90 -5.15 -21.57 28.48
CA GLY A 90 -4.84 -20.80 29.69
C GLY A 90 -5.82 -21.05 30.85
N ARG A 91 -7.01 -21.59 30.56
CA ARG A 91 -7.97 -22.04 31.59
C ARG A 91 -7.69 -23.48 32.07
N ALA A 92 -6.70 -24.16 31.50
CA ALA A 92 -6.38 -25.55 31.78
C ALA A 92 -4.99 -25.73 32.42
N THR A 93 -4.73 -24.99 33.49
CA THR A 93 -4.06 -25.63 34.63
C THR A 93 -5.08 -25.72 35.75
N PRO A 94 -5.81 -26.86 35.89
CA PRO A 94 -6.05 -27.28 37.26
C PRO A 94 -4.64 -27.33 37.86
N SER A 95 -4.42 -26.57 38.92
CA SER A 95 -3.37 -26.86 39.88
C SER A 95 -3.63 -28.28 40.37
N VAL A 96 -3.27 -29.28 39.57
CA VAL A 96 -2.99 -30.60 40.08
C VAL A 96 -1.71 -30.32 40.84
N PRO A 97 -1.73 -30.27 42.19
CA PRO A 97 -0.45 -30.36 42.88
C PRO A 97 0.20 -31.60 42.28
N LEU A 98 1.41 -31.47 41.74
CA LEU A 98 2.29 -32.61 41.53
C LEU A 98 2.59 -33.16 42.92
N ALA A 99 1.59 -33.78 43.53
CA ALA A 99 1.73 -34.65 44.66
C ALA A 99 2.38 -35.91 44.09
N PHE A 100 3.69 -35.84 43.91
CA PHE A 100 4.56 -37.01 43.94
C PHE A 100 4.45 -37.61 45.36
N SER A 101 3.32 -38.21 45.66
CA SER A 101 3.08 -38.98 46.88
C SER A 101 2.38 -40.27 46.49
N ALA A 102 3.00 -41.02 45.58
CA ALA A 102 2.76 -42.45 45.50
C ALA A 102 3.84 -43.12 46.38
N PRO A 103 3.49 -43.65 47.56
CA PRO A 103 4.41 -44.54 48.27
C PRO A 103 4.54 -45.81 47.42
N LEU A 104 5.74 -46.05 46.90
CA LEU A 104 6.07 -47.34 46.30
C LEU A 104 5.74 -48.46 47.32
N PRO A 105 5.02 -49.53 46.93
CA PRO A 105 4.82 -50.68 47.81
C PRO A 105 6.18 -51.32 48.09
N ARG A 106 6.67 -51.19 49.31
CA ARG A 106 7.86 -51.91 49.78
C ARG A 106 7.51 -53.41 49.81
N PRO A 107 8.30 -54.30 49.18
CA PRO A 107 8.05 -55.73 49.25
C PRO A 107 8.16 -56.19 50.71
N VAL A 108 7.12 -56.91 51.18
CA VAL A 108 7.05 -57.48 52.52
C VAL A 108 8.02 -58.65 52.58
N GLY A 109 9.06 -58.52 53.40
CA GLY A 109 9.92 -59.64 53.75
C GLY A 109 11.35 -59.24 54.11
N VAL A 110 11.55 -58.50 55.19
CA VAL A 110 12.76 -58.60 56.03
C VAL A 110 12.38 -58.19 57.46
N GLU A 111 12.23 -59.17 58.36
CA GLU A 111 12.33 -58.95 59.79
C GLU A 111 13.78 -58.54 60.12
N GLY A 112 13.93 -57.41 60.80
CA GLY A 112 15.22 -56.92 61.26
C GLY A 112 15.01 -55.86 62.33
N GLU A 113 15.13 -56.28 63.59
CA GLU A 113 15.34 -55.41 64.74
C GLU A 113 16.52 -54.45 64.49
N GLY A 114 16.36 -53.18 64.88
CA GLY A 114 17.47 -52.24 64.92
C GLY A 114 17.00 -50.80 64.84
N GLY A 115 17.17 -50.08 65.94
CA GLY A 115 16.86 -48.65 66.03
C GLY A 115 17.69 -47.79 65.09
N GLY A 116 17.17 -46.61 64.78
CA GLY A 116 17.87 -45.63 63.96
C GLY A 116 16.89 -44.60 63.42
N SER A 117 16.91 -43.44 64.03
CA SER A 117 16.34 -42.18 63.56
C SER A 117 16.60 -41.92 62.08
N GLU A 118 15.56 -41.76 61.25
CA GLU A 118 15.71 -41.23 59.90
C GLU A 118 14.43 -40.54 59.39
N HIS A 119 14.52 -39.21 59.34
CA HIS A 119 13.87 -38.29 58.38
C HIS A 119 12.37 -38.44 58.08
N VAL A 120 11.55 -37.83 58.93
CA VAL A 120 10.29 -37.21 58.50
C VAL A 120 10.65 -35.98 57.64
N PRO A 121 10.15 -35.80 56.40
CA PRO A 121 10.45 -34.60 55.64
C PRO A 121 9.70 -33.44 56.27
N LEU A 122 10.43 -32.59 56.99
CA LEU A 122 10.02 -31.26 57.40
C LEU A 122 10.02 -30.36 56.15
N ILE A 123 9.03 -30.52 55.28
CA ILE A 123 8.68 -29.46 54.33
C ILE A 123 7.48 -28.77 54.95
N SER A 124 7.80 -27.76 55.75
CA SER A 124 6.89 -26.75 56.23
C SER A 124 6.09 -26.19 55.05
N ALA A 125 4.77 -26.34 55.13
CA ALA A 125 3.79 -25.72 54.26
C ALA A 125 3.71 -24.19 54.48
N GLN A 126 4.84 -23.51 54.38
CA GLN A 126 4.94 -22.07 54.60
C GLN A 126 5.81 -21.48 53.50
N SER A 127 5.19 -20.63 52.67
CA SER A 127 5.76 -19.89 51.53
C SER A 127 5.78 -20.57 50.15
N GLN A 128 4.64 -21.11 49.70
CA GLN A 128 4.25 -20.86 48.30
C GLN A 128 3.31 -19.66 48.30
N GLN A 129 3.89 -18.46 48.34
CA GLN A 129 3.23 -17.30 47.75
C GLN A 129 3.07 -17.63 46.27
N GLN A 130 1.91 -18.16 45.94
CA GLN A 130 1.49 -18.39 44.59
C GLN A 130 1.48 -17.01 43.92
N PHE A 131 2.49 -16.77 43.09
CA PHE A 131 2.54 -15.63 42.18
C PHE A 131 1.51 -15.86 41.08
N VAL A 132 0.23 -15.87 41.46
CA VAL A 132 -0.89 -15.71 40.53
C VAL A 132 -0.84 -14.24 40.15
N VAL A 133 -0.01 -13.90 39.17
CA VAL A 133 -0.14 -12.59 38.52
C VAL A 133 -1.58 -12.49 38.04
N PRO A 134 -2.31 -11.41 38.37
CA PRO A 134 -3.67 -11.23 37.90
C PRO A 134 -3.63 -11.19 36.37
N GLU A 135 -4.03 -12.28 35.72
CA GLU A 135 -4.07 -12.37 34.25
C GLU A 135 -5.14 -11.46 33.63
N GLN A 136 -5.97 -10.82 34.45
CA GLN A 136 -7.05 -9.92 34.04
C GLN A 136 -6.53 -8.71 33.25
N GLY A 137 -5.44 -8.06 33.69
CA GLY A 137 -4.91 -6.87 33.01
C GLY A 137 -4.41 -7.13 31.58
N TYR A 138 -4.03 -8.38 31.27
CA TYR A 138 -3.62 -8.77 29.91
C TYR A 138 -4.82 -8.98 28.98
N ALA A 139 -5.91 -9.55 29.51
CA ALA A 139 -7.15 -9.69 28.75
C ALA A 139 -7.76 -8.32 28.44
N ASP A 140 -7.75 -7.40 29.41
CA ASP A 140 -8.29 -6.04 29.25
C ASP A 140 -7.49 -5.21 28.24
N SER A 141 -6.15 -5.17 28.36
CA SER A 141 -5.29 -4.43 27.42
C SER A 141 -5.38 -4.98 25.98
N ARG A 142 -5.64 -6.27 25.81
CA ARG A 142 -5.91 -6.86 24.49
C ARG A 142 -7.29 -6.51 23.94
N ALA A 143 -8.32 -6.54 24.78
CA ALA A 143 -9.67 -6.15 24.37
C ALA A 143 -9.69 -4.69 23.89
N GLU A 144 -8.98 -3.82 24.60
CA GLU A 144 -8.74 -2.43 24.19
C GLU A 144 -8.00 -2.34 22.86
N ALA A 145 -6.92 -3.09 22.66
CA ALA A 145 -6.17 -3.09 21.40
C ALA A 145 -7.03 -3.55 20.20
N VAL A 146 -7.85 -4.58 20.38
CA VAL A 146 -8.81 -5.06 19.36
C VAL A 146 -9.86 -3.99 19.05
N SER A 147 -10.43 -3.36 20.08
CA SER A 147 -11.38 -2.26 19.93
C SER A 147 -10.78 -1.09 19.13
N ASN A 148 -9.53 -0.72 19.44
CA ASN A 148 -8.81 0.34 18.73
C ASN A 148 -8.57 -0.02 17.25
N ILE A 149 -8.16 -1.27 16.97
CA ILE A 149 -7.98 -1.76 15.59
C ILE A 149 -9.31 -1.73 14.83
N GLN A 150 -10.42 -2.15 15.45
CA GLN A 150 -11.74 -2.09 14.81
C GLN A 150 -12.14 -0.66 14.46
N SER A 151 -11.94 0.28 15.38
CA SER A 151 -12.17 1.70 15.13
C SER A 151 -11.36 2.18 13.93
N HIS A 152 -10.06 1.87 13.90
CA HIS A 152 -9.18 2.24 12.78
C HIS A 152 -9.60 1.61 11.45
N ILE A 153 -10.05 0.36 11.44
CA ILE A 153 -10.54 -0.30 10.22
C ILE A 153 -11.81 0.40 9.69
N VAL A 154 -12.72 0.81 10.58
CA VAL A 154 -13.95 1.55 10.19
C VAL A 154 -13.60 2.93 9.64
N GLU A 155 -12.77 3.69 10.34
CA GLU A 155 -12.31 5.02 9.90
C GLU A 155 -11.58 4.97 8.55
N LEU A 156 -10.69 3.98 8.36
CA LEU A 156 -10.02 3.74 7.07
C LEU A 156 -11.02 3.31 5.99
N GLY A 157 -12.08 2.60 6.36
CA GLY A 157 -13.19 2.26 5.47
C GLY A 157 -13.90 3.51 4.96
N GLU A 158 -14.13 4.50 5.83
CA GLU A 158 -14.70 5.79 5.41
C GLU A 158 -13.76 6.59 4.51
N LEU A 159 -12.46 6.68 4.87
CA LEU A 159 -11.44 7.30 4.03
C LEU A 159 -11.37 6.62 2.65
N PHE A 160 -11.41 5.29 2.63
CA PHE A 160 -11.42 4.51 1.40
C PHE A 160 -12.67 4.80 0.56
N GLN A 161 -13.84 4.95 1.18
CA GLN A 161 -15.07 5.30 0.47
C GLN A 161 -14.97 6.69 -0.17
N ARG A 162 -14.43 7.68 0.57
CA ARG A 162 -14.20 9.04 0.04
C ARG A 162 -13.22 9.03 -1.12
N LEU A 163 -12.10 8.31 -1.00
CA LEU A 163 -11.11 8.13 -2.08
C LEU A 163 -11.71 7.40 -3.29
N SER A 164 -12.53 6.37 -3.06
CA SER A 164 -13.18 5.61 -4.12
C SER A 164 -14.16 6.47 -4.91
N VAL A 165 -15.00 7.24 -4.23
CA VAL A 165 -15.93 8.17 -4.89
C VAL A 165 -15.14 9.19 -5.69
N MET A 166 -14.04 9.72 -5.15
CA MET A 166 -13.19 10.70 -5.82
C MET A 166 -12.52 10.14 -7.09
N ILE A 167 -11.95 8.94 -7.01
CA ILE A 167 -11.31 8.28 -8.16
C ILE A 167 -12.34 7.83 -9.20
N SER A 168 -13.53 7.38 -8.77
CA SER A 168 -14.62 7.02 -9.69
C SER A 168 -15.27 8.23 -10.34
N ALA A 169 -15.38 9.37 -9.64
CA ALA A 169 -15.85 10.63 -10.20
C ALA A 169 -14.83 11.23 -11.17
N GLN A 170 -13.53 10.99 -10.92
CA GLN A 170 -12.43 11.24 -11.86
C GLN A 170 -12.23 10.07 -12.85
N GLY A 171 -13.18 9.12 -12.89
CA GLY A 171 -13.06 7.87 -13.62
C GLY A 171 -13.10 8.03 -15.12
N ASP A 172 -11.93 8.34 -15.71
CA ASP A 172 -11.43 7.75 -16.96
C ASP A 172 -9.95 8.06 -17.27
N SER A 173 -9.11 8.41 -16.29
CA SER A 173 -7.66 8.64 -16.52
C SER A 173 -6.78 7.39 -16.32
N VAL A 174 -7.30 6.21 -16.71
CA VAL A 174 -6.47 5.02 -16.99
C VAL A 174 -5.85 5.12 -18.41
N ARG A 175 -6.14 6.20 -19.14
CA ARG A 175 -5.68 6.48 -20.52
C ARG A 175 -4.38 7.29 -20.59
N ILE A 176 -3.62 7.36 -19.51
CA ILE A 176 -2.38 8.18 -19.40
C ILE A 176 -1.31 7.79 -20.44
N ILE A 177 -1.46 6.66 -21.15
CA ILE A 177 -0.60 6.28 -22.28
C ILE A 177 -1.17 6.69 -23.64
N ASP A 178 -2.48 6.55 -23.88
CA ASP A 178 -3.06 6.75 -25.22
C ASP A 178 -3.10 8.22 -25.63
N GLU A 179 -3.41 9.13 -24.70
CA GLU A 179 -3.62 10.55 -25.04
C GLU A 179 -2.32 11.28 -25.38
N ASN A 180 -1.22 10.93 -24.70
CA ASN A 180 0.10 11.50 -25.00
C ASN A 180 0.66 10.97 -26.34
N VAL A 181 0.29 9.76 -26.76
CA VAL A 181 0.68 9.19 -28.06
C VAL A 181 -0.08 9.88 -29.18
N ASP A 182 -1.39 10.11 -29.02
CA ASP A 182 -2.20 10.79 -30.04
C ASP A 182 -1.76 12.25 -30.24
N ASP A 183 -1.51 12.97 -29.13
CA ASP A 183 -0.96 14.33 -29.17
C ASP A 183 0.44 14.38 -29.82
N ALA A 184 1.30 13.39 -29.55
CA ALA A 184 2.61 13.27 -30.20
C ALA A 184 2.49 12.99 -31.70
N VAL A 185 1.56 12.13 -32.11
CA VAL A 185 1.26 11.84 -33.52
C VAL A 185 0.79 13.11 -34.24
N VAL A 186 -0.11 13.89 -33.63
CA VAL A 186 -0.58 15.16 -34.20
C VAL A 186 0.56 16.16 -34.36
N ASN A 187 1.42 16.31 -33.35
CA ASN A 187 2.58 17.20 -33.41
C ASN A 187 3.61 16.78 -34.48
N VAL A 188 3.88 15.48 -34.60
CA VAL A 188 4.75 14.93 -35.67
C VAL A 188 4.12 15.13 -37.05
N HIS A 189 2.81 14.94 -37.19
CA HIS A 189 2.09 15.19 -38.44
C HIS A 189 2.14 16.67 -38.85
N GLN A 190 2.00 17.59 -37.89
CA GLN A 190 2.11 19.02 -38.16
C GLN A 190 3.54 19.42 -38.55
N GLY A 191 4.56 18.89 -37.86
CA GLY A 191 5.96 19.13 -38.19
C GLY A 191 6.35 18.59 -39.57
N THR A 192 5.93 17.36 -39.90
CA THR A 192 6.17 16.76 -41.23
C THR A 192 5.51 17.55 -42.34
N ARG A 193 4.27 18.04 -42.13
CA ARG A 193 3.58 18.90 -43.10
C ARG A 193 4.31 20.23 -43.33
N GLN A 194 4.91 20.81 -42.30
CA GLN A 194 5.74 22.01 -42.44
C GLN A 194 7.02 21.73 -43.26
N LEU A 195 7.65 20.56 -43.06
CA LEU A 195 8.80 20.14 -43.87
C LEU A 195 8.42 19.94 -45.34
N GLU A 196 7.26 19.34 -45.62
CA GLU A 196 6.75 19.18 -46.99
C GLU A 196 6.47 20.53 -47.66
N MET A 197 5.80 21.44 -46.95
CA MET A 197 5.57 22.81 -47.44
C MET A 197 6.88 23.56 -47.71
N PHE A 198 7.90 23.38 -46.86
CA PHE A 198 9.20 23.99 -47.07
C PHE A 198 9.96 23.36 -48.25
N ARG A 199 9.91 22.03 -48.41
CA ARG A 199 10.47 21.33 -49.58
C ARG A 199 9.85 21.84 -50.87
N ASP A 200 8.53 21.99 -50.90
CA ASP A 200 7.80 22.45 -52.08
C ASP A 200 8.06 23.95 -52.34
N SER A 201 8.31 24.75 -51.30
CA SER A 201 8.75 26.15 -51.41
C SER A 201 10.17 26.30 -51.97
N LEU A 202 11.09 25.38 -51.61
CA LEU A 202 12.43 25.32 -52.21
C LEU A 202 12.41 24.78 -53.65
N SER A 203 11.37 24.03 -54.01
CA SER A 203 11.20 23.47 -55.35
C SER A 203 10.85 24.57 -56.35
N ASN A 204 11.88 25.07 -57.04
CA ASN A 204 11.74 26.08 -58.07
C ASN A 204 11.21 25.48 -59.40
N SER A 205 10.12 24.70 -59.33
CA SER A 205 9.56 23.95 -60.47
C SER A 205 9.20 24.85 -61.65
N ALA A 206 8.75 26.08 -61.38
CA ALA A 206 8.47 27.08 -62.40
C ALA A 206 9.74 27.56 -63.13
N LEU A 207 10.87 27.68 -62.43
CA LEU A 207 12.17 27.99 -63.04
C LEU A 207 12.63 26.83 -63.93
N MET A 208 12.53 25.59 -63.43
CA MET A 208 12.90 24.39 -64.18
C MET A 208 12.07 24.26 -65.48
N MET A 209 10.77 24.53 -65.41
CA MET A 209 9.88 24.51 -66.58
C MET A 209 10.25 25.57 -67.62
N LYS A 210 10.62 26.80 -67.19
CA LYS A 210 11.06 27.87 -68.10
C LYS A 210 12.38 27.52 -68.81
N VAL A 211 13.37 27.02 -68.08
CA VAL A 211 14.66 26.60 -68.64
C VAL A 211 14.47 25.42 -69.59
N GLY A 212 13.65 24.44 -69.21
CA GLY A 212 13.32 23.29 -70.06
C GLY A 212 12.62 23.69 -71.36
N GLY A 213 11.69 24.66 -71.32
CA GLY A 213 11.03 25.18 -72.51
C GLY A 213 12.00 25.85 -73.50
N ILE A 214 12.93 26.67 -72.98
CA ILE A 214 13.98 27.28 -73.81
C ILE A 214 14.90 26.23 -74.42
N LEU A 215 15.28 25.20 -73.65
CA LEU A 215 16.10 24.10 -74.15
C LEU A 215 15.37 23.30 -75.23
N LEU A 216 14.06 23.04 -75.06
CA LEU A 216 13.25 22.32 -76.04
C LEU A 216 13.15 23.07 -77.36
N VAL A 217 12.91 24.39 -77.32
CA VAL A 217 12.90 25.24 -78.52
C VAL A 217 14.26 25.19 -79.23
N PHE A 218 15.36 25.23 -78.48
CA PHE A 218 16.70 25.14 -79.04
C PHE A 218 16.94 23.78 -79.74
N VAL A 219 16.51 22.67 -79.13
CA VAL A 219 16.63 21.33 -79.73
C VAL A 219 15.79 21.21 -81.00
N VAL A 220 14.56 21.74 -81.02
CA VAL A 220 13.70 21.71 -82.21
C VAL A 220 14.32 22.53 -83.34
N LEU A 221 14.82 23.72 -83.05
CA LEU A 221 15.51 24.56 -84.03
C LEU A 221 16.79 23.88 -84.55
N PHE A 222 17.57 23.26 -83.67
CA PHE A 222 18.78 22.54 -84.05
C PHE A 222 18.48 21.34 -84.95
N LEU A 223 17.45 20.56 -84.64
CA LEU A 223 17.02 19.44 -85.48
C LEU A 223 16.53 19.90 -86.85
N PHE A 224 15.82 21.03 -86.94
CA PHE A 224 15.34 21.57 -88.21
C PHE A 224 16.45 22.20 -89.07
N PHE A 225 17.51 22.71 -88.44
CA PHE A 225 18.66 23.29 -89.15
C PHE A 225 19.73 22.25 -89.53
N MET A 226 19.80 21.13 -88.81
CA MET A 226 20.76 20.06 -89.04
C MET A 226 20.20 18.92 -89.92
N ALA A 227 18.88 18.76 -89.97
CA ALA A 227 18.18 17.90 -90.94
C ALA A 227 18.02 18.61 -92.29
#